data_AF-A0A431VPN5-F1
#
_entry.id   AF-A0A431VPN5-F1
#
_cell.length_a   1.000
_cell.length_b   1.000
_cell.length_c   1.000
_cell.angle_alpha   90.00
_cell.angle_beta   90.00
_cell.angle_gamma   90.00
#
_symmetry.space_group_name_H-M   'P 1'
#
loop_
_entity.id
_entity.type
_entity.pdbx_description
1 polymer ?
#
loop_
_entity_poly.entity_id
_entity_poly.type
_entity_poly.pdbx_seq_one_letter_code
_entity_poly.pdbx_strand_id
1 'polypeptide(L)' 'MTPAQCRAARALIDWSQKRLAEASHLGESTIRNFEAGRGSPTHNNLAAIRAALEAAGVEFIPENGGGAGVRLRKEAP' A
#
# COMPACT_ATOMS: atom_id res chain seq x y z
N MET A 1 -3.20 -5.75 -5.20
CA MET A 1 -3.29 -4.37 -4.65
C MET A 1 -3.17 -3.41 -5.82
N THR A 2 -4.09 -2.47 -5.98
CA THR A 2 -4.04 -1.48 -7.05
C THR A 2 -3.28 -0.21 -6.62
N PRO A 3 -2.82 0.64 -7.57
CA PRO A 3 -2.24 1.95 -7.24
C PRO A 3 -3.16 2.83 -6.39
N ALA A 4 -4.47 2.80 -6.65
CA ALA A 4 -5.45 3.54 -5.88
C ALA A 4 -5.55 3.04 -4.42
N GLN A 5 -5.58 1.71 -4.22
CA GLN A 5 -5.57 1.12 -2.88
C GLN A 5 -4.28 1.47 -2.11
N CYS A 6 -3.13 1.53 -2.78
CA CYS A 6 -1.87 1.96 -2.17
C CYS A 6 -1.94 3.40 -1.65
N ARG A 7 -2.38 4.35 -2.49
CA ARG A 7 -2.53 5.75 -2.08
C ARG A 7 -3.53 5.92 -0.93
N ALA A 8 -4.67 5.21 -1.01
CA ALA A 8 -5.69 5.24 0.04
C ALA A 8 -5.18 4.66 1.37
N ALA A 9 -4.52 3.50 1.33
CA ALA A 9 -3.93 2.85 2.51
C ALA A 9 -2.93 3.79 3.20
N ARG A 10 -2.06 4.39 2.41
CA ARG A 10 -1.03 5.30 2.89
C ARG A 10 -1.62 6.58 3.50
N ALA A 11 -2.73 7.09 2.94
CA ALA A 11 -3.46 8.21 3.52
C ALA A 11 -4.14 7.86 4.85
N LEU A 12 -4.67 6.63 5.01
CA LEU A 12 -5.30 6.19 6.26
C LEU A 12 -4.34 6.19 7.47
N ILE A 13 -3.05 5.95 7.22
CA ILE A 13 -2.00 5.88 8.25
C ILE A 13 -1.07 7.09 8.24
N ASP A 14 -1.44 8.17 7.53
CA ASP A 14 -0.68 9.41 7.40
C ASP A 14 0.79 9.22 6.96
N TRP A 15 1.03 8.35 5.97
CA TRP A 15 2.37 8.08 5.45
C TRP A 15 2.68 8.88 4.17
N SER A 16 3.92 9.35 4.09
CA SER A 16 4.50 9.85 2.84
C SER A 16 4.98 8.71 1.94
N GLN A 17 5.20 8.97 0.64
CA GLN A 17 5.80 7.99 -0.28
C GLN A 17 7.18 7.53 0.21
N LYS A 18 7.97 8.47 0.77
CA LYS A 18 9.27 8.19 1.37
C LYS A 18 9.15 7.24 2.56
N ARG A 19 8.19 7.46 3.46
CA ARG A 19 7.98 6.58 4.62
C ARG A 19 7.60 5.16 4.20
N LEU A 20 6.71 5.03 3.21
CA LEU A 20 6.34 3.73 2.67
C LEU A 20 7.53 3.02 1.99
N ALA A 21 8.36 3.78 1.27
CA ALA A 21 9.57 3.25 0.66
C ALA A 21 10.54 2.67 1.70
N GLU A 22 10.78 3.41 2.78
CA GLU A 22 11.59 2.94 3.92
C GLU A 22 11.02 1.67 4.55
N ALA A 23 9.71 1.66 4.86
CA ALA A 23 9.05 0.53 5.51
C ALA A 23 8.95 -0.73 4.63
N SER A 24 8.97 -0.57 3.30
CA SER A 24 8.94 -1.68 2.34
C SER A 24 10.33 -2.08 1.83
N HIS A 25 11.39 -1.42 2.28
CA HIS A 25 12.77 -1.59 1.80
C HIS A 25 12.91 -1.40 0.27
N LEU A 26 12.19 -0.42 -0.28
CA LEU A 26 12.22 -0.06 -1.70
C LEU A 26 12.70 1.38 -1.88
N GLY A 27 13.06 1.74 -3.12
CA GLY A 27 13.33 3.13 -3.47
C GLY A 27 12.05 3.96 -3.60
N GLU A 28 12.07 5.23 -3.20
CA GLU A 28 10.92 6.14 -3.29
C GLU A 28 10.38 6.27 -4.73
N SER A 29 11.26 6.23 -5.73
CA SER A 29 10.87 6.23 -7.15
C SER A 29 10.01 5.01 -7.53
N THR A 30 10.23 3.86 -6.89
CA THR A 30 9.43 2.64 -7.11
C THR A 30 8.02 2.84 -6.58
N ILE A 31 7.87 3.39 -5.37
CA ILE A 31 6.56 3.71 -4.78
C ILE A 31 5.83 4.75 -5.66
N ARG A 32 6.52 5.83 -6.03
CA ARG A 32 5.95 6.90 -6.86
C ARG A 32 5.47 6.38 -8.22
N ASN A 33 6.28 5.57 -8.89
CA ASN A 33 5.95 4.99 -10.18
C ASN A 33 4.75 4.05 -10.06
N PHE A 34 4.75 3.15 -9.06
CA PHE A 34 3.62 2.27 -8.80
C PHE A 34 2.32 3.06 -8.56
N GLU A 35 2.35 4.05 -7.67
CA GLU A 35 1.19 4.87 -7.35
C GLU A 35 0.69 5.70 -8.54
N ALA A 36 1.58 6.12 -9.44
CA ALA A 36 1.22 6.81 -10.67
C ALA A 36 0.72 5.85 -11.78
N GLY A 37 0.69 4.54 -11.54
CA GLY A 37 0.38 3.53 -12.55
C GLY A 37 1.43 3.41 -13.65
N ARG A 38 2.66 3.89 -13.39
CA ARG A 38 3.78 3.86 -14.32
C ARG A 38 4.66 2.65 -14.03
N GLY A 39 4.69 1.69 -14.95
CA GLY A 39 5.41 0.43 -14.75
C GLY A 39 4.69 -0.50 -13.78
N SER A 40 4.99 -1.79 -13.89
CA SER A 40 4.48 -2.82 -12.98
C SER A 40 5.59 -3.21 -12.00
N PRO A 41 5.41 -3.03 -10.68
CA PRO A 41 6.36 -3.58 -9.73
C PRO A 41 6.37 -5.10 -9.88
N THR A 42 7.52 -5.71 -9.60
CA THR A 42 7.60 -7.16 -9.50
C THR A 42 6.63 -7.66 -8.44
N HIS A 43 6.27 -8.94 -8.51
CA HIS A 43 5.43 -9.57 -7.50
C HIS A 43 5.98 -9.36 -6.08
N ASN A 44 7.30 -9.50 -5.91
CA ASN A 44 7.98 -9.30 -4.63
C ASN A 44 7.88 -7.85 -4.12
N ASN A 45 8.02 -6.86 -5.00
CA ASN A 45 7.87 -5.45 -4.61
C ASN A 45 6.42 -5.14 -4.19
N LEU A 46 5.43 -5.65 -4.93
CA LEU A 46 4.01 -5.50 -4.56
C LEU A 46 3.70 -6.15 -3.21
N ALA A 47 4.27 -7.33 -2.94
CA ALA A 47 4.13 -8.02 -1.66
C ALA A 47 4.75 -7.23 -0.51
N ALA A 48 5.96 -6.68 -0.70
CA ALA A 48 6.65 -5.86 0.30
C ALA A 48 5.86 -4.58 0.63
N ILE A 49 5.32 -3.89 -0.39
CA ILE A 49 4.49 -2.69 -0.19
C ILE A 49 3.22 -3.02 0.61
N ARG A 50 2.51 -4.09 0.22
CA ARG A 50 1.30 -4.54 0.93
C ARG A 50 1.63 -4.89 2.39
N ALA A 51 2.67 -5.68 2.62
CA ALA A 51 3.05 -6.12 3.95
C ALA A 51 3.41 -4.94 4.87
N ALA A 52 4.13 -3.93 4.35
CA ALA A 52 4.46 -2.73 5.12
C ALA A 52 3.22 -1.94 5.54
N LEU A 53 2.24 -1.79 4.64
CA LEU A 53 0.98 -1.11 4.94
C LEU A 53 0.13 -1.92 5.94
N GLU A 54 0.08 -3.25 5.78
CA GLU A 54 -0.64 -4.14 6.71
C GLU A 54 -0.03 -4.17 8.10
N ALA A 55 1.30 -4.14 8.20
CA ALA A 55 2.02 -4.03 9.46
C ALA A 55 1.76 -2.69 10.17
N ALA A 56 1.52 -1.62 9.40
CA ALA A 56 1.15 -0.31 9.92
C ALA A 56 -0.34 -0.19 10.28
N GLY A 57 -1.11 -1.28 10.24
CA GLY A 57 -2.50 -1.32 10.67
C GLY A 57 -3.52 -1.15 9.54
N VAL A 58 -3.12 -1.22 8.26
CA VAL A 58 -4.08 -1.28 7.15
C VAL A 58 -4.59 -2.72 6.95
N GLU A 59 -5.83 -2.86 6.51
CA GLU A 59 -6.39 -4.09 6.01
C GLU A 59 -6.92 -3.87 4.59
N PHE A 60 -6.54 -4.72 3.65
CA PHE A 60 -7.03 -4.67 2.28
C PHE A 60 -8.25 -5.56 2.11
N ILE A 61 -9.31 -4.98 1.55
CA ILE A 61 -10.58 -5.66 1.33
C ILE A 61 -10.62 -6.10 -0.15
N PRO A 62 -10.75 -7.42 -0.44
CA PRO A 62 -10.97 -7.89 -1.80
C PRO A 62 -12.35 -7.44 -2.30
N GLU A 63 -12.57 -7.52 -3.60
CA GLU A 63 -13.90 -7.22 -4.15
C GLU A 63 -14.95 -8.16 -3.54
N ASN A 64 -15.98 -7.56 -2.94
CA ASN A 64 -17.03 -8.26 -2.18
C ASN A 64 -18.44 -7.75 -2.54
N GLY A 65 -18.63 -7.30 -3.77
CA GLY A 65 -19.86 -6.65 -4.26
C GLY A 65 -19.85 -5.13 -4.17
N GLY A 66 -19.01 -4.54 -3.29
CA GLY A 66 -18.80 -3.08 -3.19
C GLY A 66 -17.52 -2.57 -3.88
N GLY A 67 -16.80 -3.44 -4.57
CA GLY A 67 -15.45 -3.16 -5.10
C GLY A 67 -14.33 -3.42 -4.07
N ALA A 68 -13.09 -3.44 -4.54
CA ALA A 68 -11.92 -3.61 -3.67
C ALA A 68 -11.60 -2.32 -2.89
N GLY A 69 -11.19 -2.44 -1.63
CA GLY A 69 -10.99 -1.29 -0.73
C GLY A 69 -9.85 -1.47 0.27
N VAL A 70 -9.73 -0.52 1.19
CA VAL A 70 -8.79 -0.54 2.33
C VAL A 70 -9.46 0.06 3.57
N ARG A 71 -9.10 -0.41 4.76
CA ARG A 71 -9.57 0.13 6.06
C ARG A 71 -8.46 0.04 7.11
N LEU A 72 -8.65 0.71 8.25
CA LEU A 72 -7.82 0.49 9.43
C LEU A 72 -8.24 -0.80 10.15
N ARG A 73 -7.28 -1.54 10.69
CA ARG A 73 -7.51 -2.69 11.57
C ARG A 73 -8.10 -2.20 12.88
N LYS A 74 -9.00 -3.01 13.46
CA LYS A 74 -9.73 -2.67 14.69
C LYS A 74 -8.84 -2.56 15.93
N GLU A 75 -7.67 -3.19 15.89
CA GLU A 75 -6.66 -3.14 16.94
C GLU A 75 -5.29 -2.87 16.28
N ALA A 76 -4.66 -1.75 16.65
CA ALA A 76 -3.26 -1.51 16.34
C ALA A 76 -2.41 -2.44 17.22
N PRO A 77 -1.40 -3.13 16.67
CA PRO A 77 -0.41 -3.86 17.48
C PRO A 77 0.39 -2.92 18.39
#